data_AF-A0A5N0DN51-F1
#
_entry.id   AF-A0A5N0DN51-F1
#
_cell.length_a   1.000
_cell.length_b   1.000
_cell.length_c   1.000
_cell.angle_alpha   90.00
_cell.angle_beta   90.00
_cell.angle_gamma   90.00
#
_symmetry.space_group_name_H-M   'P 1'
#
loop_
_entity.id
_entity.type
_entity.pdbx_description
1 polymer ?
#
loop_
_entity_poly.entity_id
_entity_poly.type
_entity_poly.pdbx_seq_one_letter_code
_entity_poly.pdbx_strand_id
1 'polypeptide(L)'
;MLAIRFLLELVAIASFGIYGWRAFDSPWKFLLVILLPLVAAAAWGTFAVPDDPSRSGEAPVAIPGLVRLLVELAVLGGGAAALWAADLPRWALISAIVLAIYQALAYDRLLWLAKA
;
A
#
# COMPACT_ATOMS: atom_id res chain seq x y z
N MET A 1 11.29 -4.05 -11.71
CA MET A 1 10.16 -3.40 -11.02
C MET A 1 9.63 -4.16 -9.81
N LEU A 2 9.59 -5.51 -9.83
CA LEU A 2 9.03 -6.31 -8.72
C LEU A 2 9.75 -6.08 -7.37
N ALA A 3 11.09 -5.99 -7.36
CA ALA A 3 11.83 -5.74 -6.12
C ALA A 3 11.48 -4.38 -5.49
N ILE A 4 11.37 -3.31 -6.30
CA ILE A 4 10.99 -1.97 -5.83
C ILE A 4 9.56 -2.00 -5.28
N ARG A 5 8.63 -2.66 -5.98
CA ARG A 5 7.26 -2.86 -5.54
C ARG A 5 7.22 -3.56 -4.19
N PHE A 6 7.94 -4.66 -4.05
CA PHE A 6 8.03 -5.42 -2.80
C PHE A 6 8.58 -4.56 -1.65
N LEU A 7 9.61 -3.75 -1.89
CA LEU A 7 10.12 -2.82 -0.88
C LEU A 7 9.07 -1.76 -0.50
N LEU A 8 8.34 -1.20 -1.46
CA LEU A 8 7.24 -0.27 -1.18
C LEU A 8 6.13 -0.94 -0.35
N GLU A 9 5.80 -2.20 -0.62
CA GLU A 9 4.83 -2.98 0.16
C GLU A 9 5.29 -3.15 1.61
N LEU A 10 6.55 -3.55 1.83
CA LEU A 10 7.12 -3.67 3.18
C LEU A 10 7.14 -2.34 3.92
N VAL A 11 7.56 -1.26 3.25
CA VAL A 11 7.57 0.09 3.81
C VAL A 11 6.17 0.53 4.20
N ALA A 12 5.17 0.29 3.34
CA ALA A 12 3.78 0.66 3.62
C ALA A 12 3.23 -0.08 4.85
N ILE A 13 3.42 -1.40 4.91
CA ILE A 13 2.97 -2.23 6.05
C ILE A 13 3.66 -1.78 7.35
N ALA A 14 4.97 -1.55 7.33
CA ALA A 14 5.71 -1.06 8.49
C ALA A 14 5.23 0.34 8.93
N SER A 15 4.91 1.21 7.97
CA SER A 15 4.44 2.57 8.22
C SER A 15 3.12 2.60 8.98
N PHE A 16 2.18 1.70 8.65
CA PHE A 16 0.93 1.56 9.41
C PHE A 16 1.18 1.14 10.87
N GLY A 17 2.15 0.25 11.11
CA GLY A 17 2.56 -0.15 12.45
C GLY A 17 3.19 1.00 13.23
N ILE A 18 4.10 1.75 12.59
CA ILE A 18 4.73 2.94 13.18
C ILE A 18 3.68 3.98 13.55
N TYR A 19 2.69 4.22 12.68
CA TYR A 19 1.59 5.14 12.96
C TYR A 19 0.75 4.67 14.14
N GLY A 20 0.35 3.40 14.18
CA GLY A 20 -0.38 2.83 15.31
C GLY A 20 0.33 3.01 16.65
N TRP A 21 1.67 2.95 16.66
CA TRP A 21 2.47 3.18 17.87
C TRP A 21 2.60 4.65 18.26
N ARG A 22 2.81 5.54 17.29
CA ARG A 22 3.20 6.94 17.53
C ARG A 22 2.01 7.89 17.64
N ALA A 23 0.89 7.59 17.01
CA ALA A 23 -0.24 8.52 16.93
C ALA A 23 -1.16 8.51 18.15
N PHE A 24 -1.00 7.53 19.05
CA PHE A 24 -1.90 7.33 20.19
C PHE A 24 -1.11 7.10 21.48
N ASP A 25 -1.36 7.92 22.50
CA ASP A 25 -0.80 7.72 23.86
C ASP A 25 -1.63 6.74 24.71
N SER A 26 -2.77 6.29 24.18
CA SER A 26 -3.68 5.34 24.84
C SER A 26 -3.23 3.88 24.66
N PRO A 27 -3.64 2.95 25.55
CA PRO A 27 -3.42 1.51 25.34
C PRO A 27 -3.91 0.96 23.98
N TRP A 28 -4.82 1.67 23.32
CA TRP A 28 -5.24 1.38 21.94
C TRP A 28 -4.07 1.24 20.95
N LYS A 29 -2.92 1.88 21.20
CA LYS A 29 -1.73 1.76 20.35
C LYS A 29 -1.27 0.32 20.15
N PHE A 30 -1.35 -0.54 21.18
CA PHE A 30 -0.93 -1.94 21.07
C PHE A 30 -1.81 -2.72 20.08
N LEU A 31 -3.12 -2.44 20.10
CA LEU A 31 -4.05 -3.02 19.15
C LEU A 31 -3.80 -2.48 17.74
N LEU A 32 -3.64 -1.15 17.60
CA LEU A 32 -3.51 -0.49 16.30
C LEU A 32 -2.20 -0.81 15.56
N VAL A 33 -1.10 -1.02 16.29
CA VAL A 33 0.18 -1.49 15.71
C VAL A 33 0.01 -2.81 14.95
N ILE A 34 -0.91 -3.67 15.38
CA ILE A 34 -1.17 -4.96 14.75
C ILE A 34 -2.32 -4.84 13.74
N LEU A 35 -3.42 -4.20 14.15
CA LEU A 35 -4.65 -4.16 13.37
C LEU A 35 -4.46 -3.39 12.06
N LEU A 36 -3.75 -2.25 12.06
CA LEU A 36 -3.59 -1.43 10.85
C LEU A 36 -2.75 -2.16 9.78
N PRO A 37 -1.57 -2.73 10.07
CA PRO A 37 -0.85 -3.57 9.10
C PRO A 37 -1.65 -4.77 8.60
N LEU A 38 -2.40 -5.44 9.47
CA LEU A 38 -3.20 -6.60 9.08
C LEU A 38 -4.33 -6.22 8.11
N VAL A 39 -5.05 -5.13 8.39
CA VAL A 39 -6.10 -4.63 7.49
C VAL A 39 -5.49 -4.23 6.14
N ALA A 40 -4.35 -3.55 6.14
CA ALA A 40 -3.65 -3.18 4.91
C ALA A 40 -3.20 -4.41 4.10
N ALA A 41 -2.61 -5.41 4.77
CA ALA A 41 -2.17 -6.66 4.15
C ALA A 41 -3.35 -7.48 3.60
N ALA A 42 -4.46 -7.54 4.35
CA ALA A 42 -5.68 -8.18 3.89
C ALA A 42 -6.26 -7.47 2.67
N ALA A 43 -6.42 -6.15 2.71
CA ALA A 43 -6.91 -5.39 1.55
C ALA A 43 -6.00 -5.60 0.32
N TRP A 44 -4.69 -5.58 0.50
CA TRP A 44 -3.72 -5.81 -0.56
C TRP A 44 -3.78 -7.24 -1.11
N GLY A 45 -3.91 -8.25 -0.26
CA GLY A 45 -3.89 -9.67 -0.63
C GLY A 45 -5.21 -10.18 -1.20
N THR A 46 -6.34 -9.73 -0.66
CA THR A 46 -7.67 -10.25 -0.99
C THR A 46 -8.22 -9.68 -2.30
N PHE A 47 -8.07 -8.36 -2.52
CA PHE A 47 -8.67 -7.69 -3.67
C PHE A 47 -7.68 -7.62 -4.84
N ALA A 48 -7.85 -8.46 -5.86
CA ALA A 48 -6.94 -8.50 -7.00
C ALA A 48 -7.68 -8.52 -8.33
N VAL A 49 -6.96 -8.14 -9.39
CA VAL A 49 -7.43 -8.31 -10.76
C VAL A 49 -7.09 -9.75 -11.17
N PRO A 50 -8.04 -10.52 -11.73
CA PRO A 50 -7.75 -11.83 -12.29
C PRO A 50 -6.62 -11.77 -13.32
N ASP A 51 -5.76 -12.79 -13.34
CA ASP A 51 -4.64 -12.90 -14.29
C ASP A 51 -3.64 -11.73 -14.25
N ASP A 52 -3.57 -10.96 -13.15
CA ASP A 52 -2.58 -9.89 -13.01
C ASP A 52 -1.17 -10.48 -13.10
N PRO A 53 -0.39 -10.15 -14.17
CA PRO A 53 0.94 -10.71 -14.40
C PRO A 53 1.96 -10.28 -13.35
N SER A 54 1.61 -9.31 -12.50
CA SER A 54 2.45 -8.87 -11.38
C SER A 54 2.22 -9.66 -10.08
N ARG A 55 1.34 -10.68 -10.11
CA ARG A 55 1.00 -11.57 -8.99
C ARG A 55 0.84 -13.03 -9.44
N SER A 56 0.50 -13.91 -8.51
CA SER A 56 0.26 -15.34 -8.75
C SER A 56 -0.95 -15.64 -9.66
N GLY A 57 -1.67 -14.64 -10.17
CA GLY A 57 -2.90 -14.80 -10.93
C GLY A 57 -4.14 -15.13 -10.09
N GLU A 58 -3.97 -15.51 -8.83
CA GLU A 58 -5.06 -15.79 -7.90
C GLU A 58 -5.69 -14.48 -7.37
N ALA A 59 -7.00 -14.34 -7.56
CA ALA A 59 -7.79 -13.23 -7.05
C ALA A 59 -8.90 -13.76 -6.13
N PRO A 60 -8.66 -13.84 -4.80
CA PRO A 60 -9.67 -14.29 -3.85
C PRO A 60 -10.97 -13.49 -3.97
N VAL A 61 -10.85 -12.17 -4.16
CA VAL A 61 -11.95 -11.30 -4.57
C VAL A 61 -11.52 -10.54 -5.83
N ALA A 62 -12.10 -10.93 -6.95
CA ALA A 62 -11.89 -10.29 -8.24
C ALA A 62 -12.49 -8.88 -8.25
N ILE A 63 -11.68 -7.89 -8.61
CA ILE A 63 -12.11 -6.49 -8.72
C ILE A 63 -11.62 -5.87 -10.05
N PRO A 64 -12.32 -4.85 -10.59
CA PRO A 64 -11.88 -4.13 -11.78
C PRO A 64 -10.51 -3.47 -11.58
N GLY A 65 -9.75 -3.26 -12.65
CA GLY A 65 -8.40 -2.73 -12.57
C GLY A 65 -8.31 -1.32 -11.99
N LEU A 66 -9.31 -0.47 -12.24
CA LEU A 66 -9.39 0.85 -11.61
C LEU A 66 -9.59 0.76 -10.09
N VAL A 67 -10.42 -0.18 -9.62
CA VAL A 67 -10.63 -0.42 -8.18
C VAL A 67 -9.33 -0.96 -7.58
N ARG A 68 -8.60 -1.81 -8.31
CA ARG A 68 -7.30 -2.31 -7.87
C ARG A 68 -6.31 -1.17 -7.73
N LEU A 69 -6.28 -0.23 -8.67
CA LEU A 69 -5.43 0.96 -8.55
C LEU A 69 -5.76 1.77 -7.30
N LEU A 70 -7.04 1.94 -6.97
CA LEU A 70 -7.45 2.61 -5.73
C LEU A 70 -6.98 1.85 -4.48
N VAL A 71 -7.10 0.52 -4.46
CA VAL A 71 -6.55 -0.31 -3.37
C VAL A 71 -5.03 -0.13 -3.28
N GLU A 72 -4.35 -0.06 -4.41
CA GLU A 72 -2.89 0.09 -4.41
C GLU A 72 -2.46 1.44 -3.85
N LEU A 73 -3.14 2.52 -4.25
CA LEU A 73 -2.92 3.86 -3.71
C LEU A 73 -3.32 3.95 -2.23
N ALA A 74 -4.41 3.30 -1.83
CA ALA A 74 -4.84 3.27 -0.43
C ALA A 74 -3.84 2.57 0.47
N VAL A 75 -3.23 1.46 0.02
CA VAL A 75 -2.24 0.73 0.82
C VAL A 75 -0.89 1.41 0.76
N LEU A 76 -0.32 1.62 -0.42
CA LEU A 76 1.03 2.17 -0.57
C LEU A 76 1.08 3.66 -0.25
N GLY A 77 0.14 4.44 -0.80
CA GLY A 77 0.00 5.86 -0.48
C GLY A 77 -0.49 6.08 0.95
N GLY A 78 -1.36 5.21 1.46
CA GLY A 78 -1.75 5.22 2.87
C GLY A 78 -0.58 4.98 3.82
N GLY A 79 0.41 4.17 3.44
CA GLY A 79 1.67 4.04 4.18
C GLY A 79 2.41 5.38 4.31
N ALA A 80 2.53 6.14 3.22
CA ALA A 80 3.12 7.48 3.24
C ALA A 80 2.29 8.44 4.12
N ALA A 81 0.96 8.42 4.01
CA ALA A 81 0.07 9.22 4.85
C ALA A 81 0.18 8.84 6.34
N ALA A 82 0.35 7.55 6.64
CA ALA A 82 0.56 7.05 7.99
C ALA A 82 1.88 7.58 8.59
N LEU A 83 2.97 7.61 7.82
CA LEU A 83 4.22 8.23 8.25
C LEU A 83 4.05 9.73 8.51
N TRP A 84 3.31 10.43 7.67
CA TRP A 84 3.03 11.85 7.87
C TRP A 84 2.27 12.08 9.18
N ALA A 85 1.20 11.30 9.40
CA ALA A 85 0.39 11.36 10.60
C ALA A 85 1.13 10.86 11.87
N ALA A 86 2.23 10.11 11.70
CA ALA A 86 3.13 9.68 12.76
C ALA A 86 4.23 10.72 13.08
N ASP A 87 4.13 11.93 12.53
CA ASP A 87 5.11 13.02 12.66
C ASP A 87 6.49 12.66 12.09
N LEU A 88 6.50 11.95 10.95
CA LEU A 88 7.71 11.57 10.20
C LEU A 88 7.66 12.12 8.75
N PRO A 89 7.54 13.45 8.56
CA PRO A 89 7.26 14.05 7.25
C PRO A 89 8.35 13.80 6.21
N ARG A 90 9.63 13.71 6.62
CA ARG A 90 10.74 13.39 5.71
C ARG A 90 10.57 11.99 5.12
N TRP A 91 10.24 11.00 5.94
CA TRP A 91 10.04 9.62 5.49
C TRP A 91 8.76 9.47 4.67
N ALA A 92 7.70 10.19 5.05
CA ALA A 92 6.47 10.26 4.27
C ALA A 92 6.72 10.79 2.85
N LEU A 93 7.45 11.90 2.73
CA LEU A 93 7.81 12.50 1.43
C LEU A 93 8.67 11.55 0.59
N ILE A 94 9.69 10.93 1.17
CA ILE A 94 10.53 9.95 0.46
C ILE A 94 9.66 8.80 -0.07
N SER A 95 8.82 8.22 0.79
CA SER A 95 7.93 7.11 0.41
C SER A 95 6.95 7.52 -0.72
N ALA A 96 6.33 8.70 -0.60
CA ALA A 96 5.42 9.23 -1.61
C ALA A 96 6.10 9.51 -2.95
N ILE A 97 7.31 10.09 -2.94
CA ILE A 97 8.09 10.36 -4.16
C ILE A 97 8.50 9.05 -4.84
N VAL A 98 9.01 8.08 -4.07
CA VAL A 98 9.40 6.77 -4.61
C VAL A 98 8.18 6.06 -5.21
N LEU A 99 7.02 6.13 -4.54
CA LEU A 99 5.77 5.60 -5.07
C LEU A 99 5.37 6.30 -6.37
N ALA A 100 5.41 7.64 -6.42
CA ALA A 100 5.06 8.39 -7.62
C ALA A 100 5.98 8.05 -8.81
N ILE A 101 7.30 7.97 -8.58
CA ILE A 101 8.27 7.56 -9.59
C ILE A 101 7.99 6.12 -10.05
N TYR A 102 7.72 5.20 -9.12
CA TYR A 102 7.37 3.82 -9.46
C TYR A 102 6.13 3.76 -10.35
N GLN A 103 5.06 4.49 -10.01
CA GLN A 103 3.83 4.54 -10.81
C GLN A 103 4.08 5.14 -12.20
N ALA A 104 4.89 6.19 -12.30
CA ALA A 104 5.27 6.80 -13.57
C ALA A 104 6.08 5.85 -14.46
N LEU A 105 7.02 5.11 -13.88
CA LEU A 105 7.81 4.09 -14.60
C LEU A 105 6.98 2.85 -14.96
N ALA A 106 5.91 2.57 -14.20
CA ALA A 106 4.98 1.48 -14.44
C ALA A 106 3.73 1.92 -15.22
N TYR A 107 3.81 2.99 -16.02
CA TYR A 107 2.67 3.56 -16.75
C TYR A 107 1.98 2.54 -17.68
N ASP A 108 2.73 1.62 -18.30
CA ASP A 108 2.17 0.54 -19.12
C ASP A 108 1.18 -0.33 -18.34
N ARG A 109 1.50 -0.62 -17.07
CA ARG A 109 0.61 -1.37 -16.16
C ARG A 109 -0.61 -0.55 -15.75
N LEU A 110 -0.45 0.77 -15.56
CA LEU A 110 -1.58 1.64 -15.27
C LEU A 110 -2.57 1.69 -16.43
N LEU A 111 -2.07 1.76 -17.66
CA LEU A 111 -2.90 1.72 -18.86
C LEU A 111 -3.59 0.36 -19.03
N TRP A 112 -2.94 -0.73 -18.63
CA TRP A 112 -3.57 -2.05 -18.59
C TRP A 112 -4.68 -2.13 -17.54
N LEU A 113 -4.41 -1.70 -16.30
CA LEU A 113 -5.41 -1.64 -15.21
C LEU A 113 -6.60 -0.73 -15.53
N ALA A 114 -6.40 0.33 -16.33
CA ALA A 114 -7.50 1.19 -16.77
C ALA A 114 -8.42 0.52 -17.80
N LYS A 115 -7.95 -0.55 -18.47
CA LYS A 115 -8.70 -1.30 -19.49
C LYS A 115 -9.24 -2.64 -18.99
N ALA A 116 -8.69 -3.18 -17.91
CA ALA A 116 -9.07 -4.43 -17.26
C ALA A 116 -10.21 -4.23 -16.26
#